data_AF-A0A846MNJ2-F1
#
_entry.id   AF-A0A846MNJ2-F1
#
_cell.length_a   1.000
_cell.length_b   1.000
_cell.length_c   1.000
_cell.angle_alpha   90.00
_cell.angle_beta   90.00
_cell.angle_gamma   90.00
#
_symmetry.space_group_name_H-M   'P 1'
#
loop_
_entity.id
_entity.type
_entity.pdbx_description
1 polymer ?
#
loop_
_entity_poly.entity_id
_entity_poly.type
_entity_poly.pdbx_seq_one_letter_code
_entity_poly.pdbx_strand_id
1 'polypeptide(L)'
;MPAKDDYDIRTEKSRFVLYNEPILGIALPVALHHGNKWRWAVSMPLSFSVWFDFLEARTSPILNTDYRVGVLEWNAFFELSNMPFRNVGIRWLPLLHESTHLGDELTIERLRNALPITRINVSYEAMDIVLLIKRDGKS
;
A
#
# COMPACT_ATOMS: atom_id res chain seq x y z
N MET A 1 -6.12 -14.36 36.40
CA MET A 1 -5.39 -13.29 35.68
C MET A 1 -6.42 -12.25 35.30
N PRO A 2 -6.21 -10.95 35.59
CA PRO A 2 -7.14 -9.92 35.16
C PRO A 2 -7.27 -9.98 33.65
N ALA A 3 -8.51 -9.87 33.15
CA ALA A 3 -8.76 -9.77 31.72
C ALA A 3 -7.92 -8.62 31.17
N LYS A 4 -7.04 -8.90 30.21
CA LYS A 4 -6.42 -7.84 29.43
C LYS A 4 -7.58 -7.07 28.78
N ASP A 5 -7.63 -5.77 28.99
CA ASP A 5 -8.65 -4.91 28.40
C ASP A 5 -8.66 -5.16 26.89
N ASP A 6 -9.84 -5.49 26.38
CA ASP A 6 -10.14 -5.85 25.00
C ASP A 6 -10.15 -4.59 24.11
N TYR A 7 -10.37 -4.75 22.80
CA TYR A 7 -10.84 -3.66 21.94
C TYR A 7 -12.30 -3.31 22.24
N ASP A 8 -12.60 -2.94 23.49
CA ASP A 8 -13.95 -2.57 23.88
C ASP A 8 -14.25 -1.17 23.34
N ILE A 9 -14.83 -1.14 22.14
CA ILE A 9 -15.37 0.06 21.49
C ILE A 9 -16.42 0.80 22.33
N ARG A 10 -16.92 0.21 23.43
CA ARG A 10 -17.81 0.87 24.39
C ARG A 10 -17.06 1.74 25.39
N THR A 11 -15.75 1.57 25.50
CA THR A 11 -14.90 2.47 26.25
C THR A 11 -14.38 3.57 25.32
N GLU A 12 -14.68 4.83 25.62
CA GLU A 12 -14.16 6.01 24.88
C GLU A 12 -12.65 6.23 25.06
N LYS A 13 -11.91 5.19 25.49
CA LYS A 13 -10.48 5.27 25.73
C LYS A 13 -9.74 4.97 24.45
N SER A 14 -9.05 5.97 23.91
CA SER A 14 -8.05 5.75 22.88
C SER A 14 -6.92 4.87 23.44
N ARG A 15 -6.46 3.91 22.64
CA ARG A 15 -5.37 3.01 23.00
C ARG A 15 -4.35 2.95 21.89
N PHE A 16 -3.09 2.93 22.27
CA PHE A 16 -1.99 2.63 21.36
C PHE A 16 -1.84 1.13 21.22
N VAL A 17 -1.80 0.68 19.97
CA VAL A 17 -1.66 -0.73 19.60
C VAL A 17 -0.36 -0.89 18.84
N LEU A 18 0.40 -1.93 19.19
CA LEU A 18 1.51 -2.37 18.37
C LEU A 18 0.96 -3.33 17.32
N TYR A 19 1.20 -3.03 16.05
CA TYR A 19 0.79 -3.90 14.95
C TYR A 19 1.97 -4.16 14.02
N ASN A 20 1.87 -5.26 13.28
CA ASN A 20 2.76 -5.62 12.18
C ASN A 20 2.01 -5.41 10.87
N GLU A 21 2.64 -4.78 9.88
CA GLU A 21 2.06 -4.56 8.56
C GLU A 21 2.91 -5.25 7.49
N PRO A 22 2.68 -6.55 7.20
CA PRO A 22 3.21 -7.16 6.00
C PRO A 22 2.57 -6.51 4.77
N ILE A 23 3.43 -6.12 3.82
CA ILE A 23 3.03 -5.59 2.53
C ILE A 23 3.48 -6.59 1.47
N LEU A 24 2.53 -7.09 0.68
CA LEU A 24 2.80 -7.89 -0.52
C LEU A 24 2.48 -7.05 -1.74
N GLY A 25 3.44 -6.91 -2.65
CA GLY A 25 3.27 -6.16 -3.89
C GLY A 25 3.81 -6.93 -5.09
N ILE A 26 3.12 -6.79 -6.22
CA ILE A 26 3.56 -7.28 -7.52
C ILE A 26 3.31 -6.20 -8.57
N ALA A 27 4.21 -6.07 -9.54
CA ALA A 27 3.98 -5.29 -10.74
C ALA A 27 3.84 -6.24 -11.92
N LEU A 28 2.63 -6.39 -12.47
CA LEU A 28 2.39 -7.23 -13.63
C LEU A 28 2.97 -6.55 -14.87
N PRO A 29 3.96 -7.15 -15.56
CA PRO A 29 4.54 -6.52 -16.74
C PRO A 29 3.54 -6.56 -17.90
N VAL A 30 3.28 -5.41 -18.50
CA VAL A 30 2.41 -5.28 -19.69
C VAL A 30 3.27 -5.15 -20.94
N ALA A 31 4.27 -4.27 -20.91
CA ALA A 31 5.18 -4.06 -22.02
C ALA A 31 6.53 -3.55 -21.54
N LEU A 32 7.59 -3.89 -22.28
CA LEU A 32 8.95 -3.48 -21.99
C LEU A 32 9.65 -3.13 -23.30
N HIS A 33 10.41 -2.04 -23.27
CA HIS A 33 11.35 -1.69 -24.32
C HIS A 33 12.72 -1.43 -23.73
N HIS A 34 13.73 -1.98 -24.41
CA HIS A 34 15.12 -1.83 -24.04
C HIS A 34 15.91 -1.28 -25.23
N GLY A 35 16.18 0.03 -25.21
CA GLY A 35 17.09 0.67 -26.13
C GLY A 35 18.45 0.95 -25.48
N ASN A 36 19.44 1.34 -26.31
CA ASN A 36 20.78 1.67 -25.83
C ASN A 36 20.84 2.92 -24.96
N LYS A 37 19.98 3.91 -25.21
CA LYS A 37 19.97 5.21 -24.49
C LYS A 37 18.68 5.50 -23.75
N TRP A 38 17.62 4.74 -24.03
CA TRP A 38 16.33 4.93 -23.39
C TRP A 38 15.66 3.58 -23.20
N ARG A 39 14.94 3.45 -22.10
CA ARG A 39 14.23 2.24 -21.70
C ARG A 39 12.89 2.66 -21.16
N TRP A 40 11.85 1.87 -21.39
CA TRP A 40 10.58 2.08 -20.72
C TRP A 40 9.89 0.76 -20.42
N ALA A 41 9.06 0.79 -19.39
CA ALA A 41 8.25 -0.32 -18.96
C ALA A 41 6.84 0.19 -18.67
N VAL A 42 5.84 -0.61 -19.04
CA VAL A 42 4.46 -0.45 -18.63
C VAL A 42 4.12 -1.64 -17.74
N SER A 43 3.57 -1.38 -16.57
CA SER A 43 3.16 -2.41 -15.63
C SER A 43 1.80 -2.09 -15.01
N MET A 44 1.18 -3.08 -14.37
CA MET A 44 0.02 -2.88 -13.51
C MET A 44 0.44 -3.25 -12.08
N PRO A 45 0.67 -2.26 -11.20
CA PRO A 45 1.03 -2.54 -9.82
C PRO A 45 -0.21 -2.95 -9.03
N LEU A 46 -0.06 -4.02 -8.26
CA LEU A 46 -1.04 -4.53 -7.31
C LEU A 46 -0.32 -4.68 -5.98
N SER A 47 -0.90 -4.16 -4.90
CA SER A 47 -0.39 -4.42 -3.56
C SER A 47 -1.51 -4.65 -2.56
N PHE A 48 -1.15 -5.36 -1.50
CA PHE A 48 -2.03 -5.73 -0.43
C PHE A 48 -1.25 -5.62 0.88
N SER A 49 -1.83 -4.98 1.88
CA SER A 49 -1.28 -4.95 3.24
C SER A 49 -2.35 -5.35 4.23
N VAL A 50 -1.90 -6.02 5.30
CA VAL A 50 -2.77 -6.44 6.40
C VAL A 50 -2.14 -5.96 7.67
N TRP A 51 -2.92 -5.38 8.56
CA TRP A 51 -2.44 -4.92 9.85
C TRP A 51 -2.74 -6.01 10.87
N PHE A 52 -1.70 -6.62 11.41
CA PHE A 52 -1.79 -7.70 12.40
C PHE A 52 -1.47 -7.20 13.82
N ASP A 53 -2.35 -7.44 14.78
CA ASP A 53 -2.02 -7.45 16.19
C ASP A 53 -2.00 -8.88 16.73
N PHE A 54 -0.80 -9.43 16.92
CA PHE A 54 -0.60 -10.76 17.48
C PHE A 54 -0.60 -10.79 19.03
N LEU A 55 -0.69 -9.64 19.69
CA LEU A 55 -0.68 -9.51 21.14
C LEU A 55 -2.08 -9.51 21.76
N GLU A 56 -3.11 -9.39 20.91
CA GLU A 56 -4.50 -9.57 21.27
C GLU A 56 -4.83 -11.07 21.46
N ALA A 57 -5.46 -11.39 22.58
CA ALA A 57 -5.69 -12.76 23.01
C ALA A 57 -7.12 -13.25 22.74
N ARG A 58 -8.07 -12.34 22.48
CA ARG A 58 -9.50 -12.67 22.41
C ARG A 58 -10.09 -12.63 21.01
N THR A 59 -9.65 -11.72 20.18
CA THR A 59 -10.24 -11.45 18.86
C THR A 59 -9.35 -11.94 17.72
N SER A 60 -9.77 -11.71 16.47
CA SER A 60 -8.96 -12.01 15.29
C SER A 60 -7.75 -11.09 15.24
N PRO A 61 -6.54 -11.58 14.90
CA PRO A 61 -5.35 -10.73 14.88
C PRO A 61 -5.35 -9.71 13.73
N ILE A 62 -6.38 -9.69 12.87
CA ILE A 62 -6.45 -8.80 11.69
C ILE A 62 -7.22 -7.54 12.05
N LEU A 63 -6.51 -6.41 12.17
CA LEU A 63 -7.11 -5.11 12.44
C LEU A 63 -7.79 -4.54 11.18
N ASN A 64 -6.98 -4.40 10.11
CA ASN A 64 -7.36 -3.77 8.85
C ASN A 64 -6.75 -4.51 7.66
N THR A 65 -7.39 -4.31 6.51
CA THR A 65 -6.93 -4.84 5.22
C THR A 65 -6.94 -3.72 4.19
N ASP A 66 -5.79 -3.46 3.56
CA ASP A 66 -5.67 -2.48 2.49
C ASP A 66 -5.30 -3.17 1.17
N TYR A 67 -5.82 -2.62 0.08
CA TYR A 67 -5.39 -2.99 -1.25
C TYR A 67 -5.17 -1.76 -2.13
N ARG A 68 -4.17 -1.86 -3.00
CA ARG A 68 -3.86 -0.83 -4.00
C ARG A 68 -3.78 -1.46 -5.37
N VAL A 69 -4.41 -0.80 -6.33
CA VAL A 69 -4.44 -1.22 -7.73
C VAL A 69 -4.11 -0.02 -8.60
N GLY A 70 -2.99 -0.10 -9.31
CA GLY A 70 -2.66 0.83 -10.37
C GLY A 70 -3.13 0.30 -11.71
N VAL A 71 -3.86 1.12 -12.46
CA VAL A 71 -4.38 0.73 -13.78
C VAL A 71 -3.25 0.63 -14.81
N LEU A 72 -2.28 1.54 -14.74
CA LEU A 72 -1.19 1.63 -15.70
C LEU A 72 -0.03 2.42 -15.09
N GLU A 73 1.08 1.77 -14.75
CA GLU A 73 2.31 2.46 -14.37
C GLU A 73 3.25 2.51 -15.57
N TRP A 74 3.59 3.72 -16.01
CA TRP A 74 4.60 3.94 -17.04
C TRP A 74 5.90 4.41 -16.40
N ASN A 75 6.95 3.63 -16.59
CA ASN A 75 8.31 3.95 -16.18
C ASN A 75 9.13 4.23 -17.44
N ALA A 76 9.84 5.34 -17.50
CA ALA A 76 10.81 5.62 -18.54
C ALA A 76 12.14 6.08 -17.94
N PHE A 77 13.22 5.67 -18.57
CA PHE A 77 14.59 5.96 -18.19
C PHE A 77 15.38 6.41 -19.41
N PHE A 78 16.12 7.50 -19.25
CA PHE A 78 16.92 8.14 -20.29
C PHE A 78 18.35 8.29 -19.80
N GLU A 79 19.29 7.74 -20.57
CA GLU A 79 20.73 7.93 -20.38
C GLU A 79 21.18 9.15 -21.20
N LEU A 80 21.60 10.19 -20.50
CA LEU A 80 22.04 11.46 -21.08
C LEU A 80 23.56 11.54 -20.96
N SER A 81 24.27 11.00 -21.95
CA SER A 81 25.72 11.21 -22.09
C SER A 81 26.00 12.66 -22.52
N ASN A 82 26.87 13.38 -21.80
CA ASN A 82 27.32 14.78 -22.05
C ASN A 82 26.51 15.92 -21.39
N MET A 83 25.59 15.61 -20.49
CA MET A 83 24.90 16.62 -19.66
C MET A 83 25.34 16.49 -18.18
N PRO A 84 25.24 17.55 -17.34
CA PRO A 84 25.56 17.46 -15.92
C PRO A 84 24.70 16.45 -15.15
N PHE A 85 23.56 16.06 -15.73
CA PHE A 85 22.68 14.98 -15.26
C PHE A 85 22.83 13.80 -16.21
N ARG A 86 23.35 12.69 -15.70
CA ARG A 86 23.73 11.54 -16.52
C ARG A 86 22.57 10.58 -16.76
N ASN A 87 21.63 10.53 -15.83
CA ASN A 87 20.46 9.65 -15.92
C ASN A 87 19.23 10.36 -15.40
N VAL A 88 18.15 10.32 -16.18
CA VAL A 88 16.83 10.85 -15.80
C VAL A 88 15.81 9.72 -15.92
N GLY A 89 14.97 9.58 -14.90
CA GLY A 89 13.86 8.64 -14.90
C GLY A 89 12.56 9.36 -14.59
N ILE A 90 11.47 8.85 -15.13
CA ILE A 90 10.11 9.23 -14.79
C ILE A 90 9.30 7.97 -14.51
N ARG A 91 8.52 8.00 -13.44
CA ARG A 91 7.46 7.04 -13.17
C ARG A 91 6.16 7.81 -13.08
N TRP A 92 5.18 7.37 -13.84
CA TRP A 92 3.88 7.99 -13.91
C TRP A 92 2.79 6.93 -13.74
N LEU A 93 1.95 7.14 -12.73
CA LEU A 93 0.81 6.31 -12.42
C LEU A 93 -0.42 7.23 -12.33
N PRO A 94 -1.15 7.43 -13.44
CA PRO A 94 -2.26 8.38 -13.51
C PRO A 94 -3.47 7.96 -12.66
N LEU A 95 -3.64 6.66 -12.43
CA LEU A 95 -4.76 6.10 -11.69
C LEU A 95 -4.25 5.02 -10.75
N LEU A 96 -4.12 5.38 -9.48
CA LEU A 96 -3.93 4.49 -8.35
C LEU A 96 -5.22 4.50 -7.53
N HIS A 97 -5.88 3.35 -7.46
CA HIS A 97 -7.00 3.14 -6.55
C HIS A 97 -6.47 2.49 -5.28
N GLU A 98 -6.77 3.08 -4.14
CA GLU A 98 -6.49 2.52 -2.83
C GLU A 98 -7.80 2.37 -2.06
N SER A 99 -7.95 1.24 -1.37
CA SER A 99 -9.06 1.04 -0.47
C SER A 99 -8.65 0.26 0.77
N THR A 100 -9.17 0.73 1.89
CA THR A 100 -8.98 0.20 3.22
C THR A 100 -10.31 -0.28 3.75
N HIS A 101 -10.32 -1.51 4.26
CA HIS A 101 -11.41 -2.05 5.04
C HIS A 101 -11.10 -1.87 6.53
N LEU A 102 -11.79 -0.90 7.16
CA LEU A 102 -11.61 -0.62 8.57
C LEU A 102 -12.49 -1.55 9.42
N GLY A 103 -11.87 -2.16 10.44
CA GLY A 103 -12.59 -2.96 11.42
C GLY A 103 -13.06 -4.32 10.90
N ASP A 104 -12.22 -4.98 10.09
CA ASP A 104 -12.46 -6.37 9.65
C ASP A 104 -12.54 -7.31 10.87
N GLU A 105 -11.79 -7.04 11.93
CA GLU A 105 -11.91 -7.71 13.23
C GLU A 105 -13.31 -7.60 13.85
N LEU A 106 -13.81 -6.37 13.97
CA LEU A 106 -15.12 -6.07 14.56
C LEU A 106 -16.24 -6.72 13.75
N THR A 107 -16.07 -6.74 12.43
CA THR A 107 -16.98 -7.38 11.49
C THR A 107 -17.05 -8.90 11.72
N ILE A 108 -15.89 -9.56 11.88
CA ILE A 108 -15.82 -11.01 12.15
C ILE A 108 -16.42 -11.34 13.52
N GLU A 109 -16.14 -10.54 14.54
CA GLU A 109 -16.66 -10.80 15.90
C GLU A 109 -18.18 -10.56 15.98
N ARG A 110 -18.70 -9.53 15.32
CA ARG A 110 -20.15 -9.30 15.24
C ARG A 110 -20.87 -10.40 14.46
N LEU A 111 -20.25 -10.92 13.40
CA LEU A 111 -20.78 -12.07 12.66
C LEU A 111 -20.91 -13.30 13.56
N ARG A 112 -19.88 -13.60 14.37
CA ARG A 112 -19.92 -14.72 15.35
C ARG A 112 -21.03 -14.57 16.38
N ASN A 113 -21.32 -13.33 16.79
CA ASN A 113 -22.31 -13.01 17.81
C ASN A 113 -23.72 -12.71 17.24
N ALA A 114 -23.96 -12.94 15.94
CA ALA A 114 -25.22 -12.63 15.25
C ALA A 114 -25.68 -11.16 15.42
N LEU A 115 -24.73 -10.23 15.56
CA LEU A 115 -24.99 -8.81 15.71
C LEU A 115 -25.02 -8.12 14.34
N PRO A 116 -25.78 -7.01 14.18
CA PRO A 116 -25.75 -6.22 12.95
C PRO A 116 -24.33 -5.77 12.59
N ILE A 117 -23.95 -6.06 11.35
CA ILE A 117 -22.62 -5.83 10.81
C ILE A 117 -22.64 -4.53 10.01
N THR A 118 -21.70 -3.63 10.30
CA THR A 118 -21.40 -2.46 9.46
C THR A 118 -19.92 -2.48 9.16
N ARG A 119 -19.57 -2.73 7.90
CA ARG A 119 -18.19 -2.59 7.41
C ARG A 119 -18.01 -1.19 6.85
N ILE A 120 -16.91 -0.53 7.22
CA ILE A 120 -16.57 0.80 6.69
C ILE A 120 -15.44 0.62 5.69
N ASN A 121 -15.75 0.84 4.42
CA ASN A 121 -14.75 0.87 3.36
C ASN A 121 -14.41 2.33 3.06
N VAL A 122 -13.13 2.67 3.17
CA VAL A 122 -12.62 3.97 2.73
C VAL A 122 -11.84 3.71 1.46
N SER A 123 -12.11 4.48 0.41
CA SER A 123 -11.39 4.37 -0.86
C SER A 123 -11.11 5.74 -1.43
N TYR A 124 -9.97 5.88 -2.11
CA TYR A 124 -9.61 7.10 -2.83
C TYR A 124 -8.84 6.77 -4.10
N GLU A 125 -8.93 7.68 -5.07
CA GLU A 125 -8.03 7.70 -6.22
C GLU A 125 -6.91 8.71 -6.02
N ALA A 126 -5.71 8.33 -6.46
CA ALA A 126 -4.54 9.20 -6.49
C ALA A 126 -3.83 9.10 -7.84
N MET A 127 -3.08 10.16 -8.15
CA MET A 127 -2.10 10.16 -9.22
C MET A 127 -0.71 10.29 -8.60
N ASP A 128 0.23 9.48 -9.07
CA ASP A 128 1.62 9.49 -8.61
C ASP A 128 2.56 9.80 -9.77
N ILE A 129 3.47 10.76 -9.55
CA ILE A 129 4.50 11.18 -10.49
C ILE A 129 5.81 11.24 -9.72
N VAL A 130 6.78 10.42 -10.13
CA VAL A 130 8.13 10.43 -9.56
C VAL A 130 9.13 10.77 -10.63
N LEU A 131 10.03 11.70 -10.32
CA LEU A 131 11.16 12.08 -11.15
C LEU A 131 12.46 11.63 -10.47
N LEU A 132 13.27 10.88 -11.19
CA LEU A 132 14.61 10.49 -10.78
C LEU A 132 15.61 11.33 -11.56
N ILE A 133 16.51 12.02 -10.86
CA ILE A 133 17.58 12.78 -11.48
C ILE A 133 18.90 12.37 -10.83
N LYS A 134 19.82 11.80 -11.62
CA LYS A 134 21.17 11.49 -11.18
C LYS A 134 22.15 12.51 -11.77
N ARG A 135 22.78 13.28 -10.89
CA ARG A 135 23.89 14.18 -11.22
C ARG A 135 25.21 13.43 -11.19
N ASP A 136 26.14 13.78 -12.09
CA ASP A 136 27.52 13.30 -11.96
C ASP A 136 28.20 14.04 -10.80
N GLY A 137 28.64 13.28 -9.79
CA GLY A 137 29.51 13.78 -8.74
C GLY A 137 30.91 13.93 -9.30
N LYS A 138 31.30 15.15 -9.68
CA LYS A 138 32.73 15.49 -9.73
C LYS A 138 33.20 15.66 -8.29
N SER A 139 33.91 14.64 -7.79
CA SER A 139 34.91 14.79 -6.72
C SER A 139 36.06 15.65 -7.23
#